data_AF-X1UY41-F1
#
_entry.id   AF-X1UY41-F1
#
_cell.length_a   1.000
_cell.length_b   1.000
_cell.length_c   1.000
_cell.angle_alpha   90.00
_cell.angle_beta   90.00
_cell.angle_gamma   90.00
#
_symmetry.space_group_name_H-M   'P 1'
#
loop_
_entity.id
_entity.type
_entity.pdbx_description
1 polymer ?
#
loop_
_entity_poly.entity_id
_entity_poly.type
_entity_poly.pdbx_seq_one_letter_code
_entity_poly.pdbx_strand_id
1 'polypeptide(L)'
;MVGDLPLSSIALSPNYGQDETILIGSTDGWGYRSNDNGTSFEPLPPDATSPPLTDNISVAFDPRFSSNSTVYAASDTPDSDIYRFIIGESTNWQGIDATLPRDRPEASKVVQLVVSVDGTLYATNSQPVDTANKEGGMERCLNPSYSLGPTFETVTRGLDDGAT
;
A
#
# COMPACT_ATOMS: atom_id res chain seq x y z
N MET A 1 6.84 -22.67 7.45
CA MET A 1 5.50 -22.72 6.85
C MET A 1 4.91 -21.35 7.08
N VAL A 2 4.64 -20.56 6.04
CA VAL A 2 3.75 -19.38 6.18
C VAL A 2 2.41 -19.98 6.56
N GLY A 3 2.02 -19.96 7.84
CA GLY A 3 1.17 -21.05 8.36
C GLY A 3 0.11 -20.74 9.40
N ASP A 4 0.17 -19.64 10.15
CA ASP A 4 -0.85 -19.34 11.19
C ASP A 4 -1.32 -17.88 11.22
N LEU A 5 -0.82 -17.05 10.31
CA LEU A 5 -1.10 -15.61 10.33
C LEU A 5 -2.24 -15.29 9.35
N PRO A 6 -3.30 -14.60 9.80
CA PRO A 6 -4.39 -14.20 8.93
C PRO A 6 -3.89 -13.34 7.77
N LEU A 7 -4.52 -13.52 6.61
CA LEU A 7 -4.28 -12.71 5.42
C LEU A 7 -5.33 -11.61 5.34
N SER A 8 -4.92 -10.39 4.99
CA SER A 8 -5.76 -9.19 4.99
C SER A 8 -6.08 -8.70 3.59
N SER A 9 -5.22 -8.97 2.60
CA SER A 9 -5.42 -8.52 1.22
C SER A 9 -4.81 -9.46 0.19
N ILE A 10 -5.35 -9.40 -1.03
CA ILE A 10 -4.84 -10.12 -2.21
C ILE A 10 -4.97 -9.21 -3.44
N ALA A 11 -3.97 -9.24 -4.31
CA ALA A 11 -4.02 -8.59 -5.62
C ALA A 11 -3.46 -9.50 -6.71
N LEU A 12 -4.04 -9.46 -7.90
CA LEU A 12 -3.51 -10.10 -9.10
C LEU A 12 -2.78 -9.07 -9.95
N SER A 13 -1.69 -9.48 -10.58
CA SER A 13 -0.96 -8.59 -11.49
C SER A 13 -1.85 -8.16 -12.67
N PRO A 14 -1.58 -7.00 -13.30
CA PRO A 14 -2.34 -6.54 -14.46
C PRO A 14 -2.31 -7.51 -15.65
N ASN A 15 -1.28 -8.34 -15.75
CA ASN A 15 -1.11 -9.32 -16.83
C ASN A 15 -1.09 -10.78 -16.29
N TYR A 16 -1.86 -11.03 -15.23
CA TYR A 16 -1.90 -12.30 -14.50
C TYR A 16 -2.12 -13.52 -15.40
N GLY A 17 -2.92 -13.41 -16.46
CA GLY A 17 -3.12 -14.50 -17.42
C GLY A 17 -1.85 -14.93 -18.19
N GLN A 18 -0.76 -14.16 -18.09
CA GLN A 18 0.54 -14.46 -18.70
C GLN A 18 1.65 -14.66 -17.67
N ASP A 19 1.66 -13.87 -16.58
CA ASP A 19 2.74 -13.87 -15.59
C ASP A 19 2.42 -14.60 -14.28
N GLU A 20 1.16 -14.99 -14.07
CA GLU A 20 0.66 -15.73 -12.91
C GLU A 20 1.09 -15.13 -11.55
N THR A 21 1.31 -13.81 -11.50
CA THR A 21 1.86 -13.13 -10.32
C THR A 21 0.77 -12.64 -9.37
N ILE A 22 0.91 -12.98 -8.08
CA ILE A 22 -0.04 -12.68 -7.01
C ILE A 22 0.68 -11.94 -5.88
N LEU A 23 0.04 -10.93 -5.30
CA LEU A 23 0.46 -10.33 -4.02
C LEU A 23 -0.52 -10.69 -2.92
N ILE A 24 0.00 -10.88 -1.72
CA ILE A 24 -0.77 -11.08 -0.49
C ILE A 24 -0.24 -10.16 0.59
N GLY A 25 -1.14 -9.48 1.31
CA GLY A 25 -0.83 -8.81 2.58
C GLY A 25 -1.31 -9.64 3.77
N SER A 26 -0.58 -9.59 4.88
CA SER A 26 -0.96 -10.23 6.14
C SER A 26 -1.46 -9.23 7.18
N THR A 27 -1.97 -9.74 8.30
CA THR A 27 -2.39 -8.93 9.46
C THR A 27 -1.25 -8.61 10.43
N ASP A 28 -0.03 -9.03 10.14
CA ASP A 28 1.15 -8.85 11.01
C ASP A 28 2.31 -8.15 10.31
N GLY A 29 2.03 -7.44 9.21
CA GLY A 29 3.01 -6.57 8.57
C GLY A 29 3.79 -7.18 7.39
N TRP A 30 3.45 -8.39 6.94
CA TRP A 30 4.10 -9.00 5.77
C TRP A 30 3.37 -8.70 4.47
N GLY A 31 4.17 -8.44 3.43
CA GLY A 31 3.76 -8.57 2.03
C GLY A 31 4.45 -9.79 1.42
N TYR A 32 3.71 -10.59 0.66
CA TYR A 32 4.20 -11.77 -0.05
C TYR A 32 3.92 -11.68 -1.54
N ARG A 33 4.77 -12.34 -2.33
CA ARG A 33 4.59 -12.53 -3.77
C ARG A 33 4.58 -14.01 -4.10
N SER A 34 3.70 -14.42 -5.00
CA SER A 34 3.85 -15.63 -5.81
C SER A 34 4.05 -15.23 -7.27
N ASN A 35 4.90 -15.96 -7.99
CA ASN A 35 5.10 -15.88 -9.44
C ASN A 35 4.90 -17.25 -10.12
N ASP A 36 4.21 -18.16 -9.43
CA ASP A 36 3.99 -19.55 -9.81
C ASP A 36 2.54 -19.97 -9.53
N ASN A 37 1.62 -19.04 -9.78
CA ASN A 37 0.17 -19.22 -9.64
C ASN A 37 -0.26 -19.67 -8.23
N GLY A 38 0.38 -19.14 -7.20
CA GLY A 38 0.11 -19.45 -5.80
C GLY A 38 0.65 -20.80 -5.33
N THR A 39 1.54 -21.44 -6.09
CA THR A 39 2.20 -22.69 -5.66
C THR A 39 3.16 -22.42 -4.50
N SER A 40 3.85 -21.28 -4.52
CA SER A 40 4.72 -20.83 -3.44
C SER A 40 4.65 -19.31 -3.27
N PHE A 41 4.95 -18.85 -2.05
CA PHE A 41 4.97 -17.44 -1.70
C PHE A 41 6.29 -17.08 -1.02
N GLU A 42 6.89 -15.98 -1.44
CA GLU A 42 8.11 -15.39 -0.86
C GLU A 42 7.79 -14.01 -0.28
N PRO A 43 8.44 -13.61 0.84
CA PRO A 43 8.23 -12.27 1.41
C PRO A 43 8.80 -11.18 0.49
N LEU A 44 8.30 -9.95 0.67
CA LEU A 44 8.83 -8.75 0.05
C LEU A 44 9.36 -7.81 1.16
N PRO A 45 10.69 -7.61 1.29
CA PRO A 45 11.75 -8.16 0.43
C PRO A 45 12.04 -9.65 0.70
N PRO A 46 12.65 -10.39 -0.25
CA PRO A 46 12.91 -11.83 -0.12
C PRO A 46 13.83 -12.25 1.03
N ASP A 47 14.69 -11.34 1.49
CA ASP A 47 15.65 -11.54 2.59
C ASP A 47 15.13 -11.04 3.94
N ALA A 48 13.87 -10.59 4.02
CA ALA A 48 13.28 -10.14 5.27
C ALA A 48 13.21 -11.28 6.30
N THR A 49 13.73 -11.01 7.50
CA THR A 49 13.74 -11.93 8.65
C THR A 49 12.72 -11.57 9.73
N SER A 50 12.06 -10.42 9.58
CA SER A 50 10.98 -9.90 10.42
C SER A 50 9.99 -9.13 9.53
N PRO A 51 8.73 -8.92 9.98
CA PRO A 51 7.77 -8.12 9.21
C PRO A 51 8.36 -6.75 8.85
N PRO A 52 8.35 -6.35 7.56
CA PRO A 52 8.89 -5.07 7.14
C PRO A 52 7.95 -3.89 7.42
N LEU A 53 6.65 -4.17 7.58
CA LEU A 53 5.60 -3.23 7.98
C LEU A 53 4.94 -3.76 9.26
N THR A 54 3.83 -3.15 9.68
CA THR A 54 3.10 -3.50 10.92
C THR A 54 1.61 -3.67 10.62
N ASP A 55 0.92 -4.53 11.39
CA ASP A 55 -0.53 -4.80 11.32
C ASP A 55 -1.08 -5.12 9.92
N ASN A 56 -2.29 -4.66 9.59
CA ASN A 56 -3.02 -5.09 8.39
C ASN A 56 -2.45 -4.44 7.14
N ILE A 57 -1.94 -5.27 6.24
CA ILE A 57 -1.36 -4.80 4.98
C ILE A 57 -2.36 -4.88 3.83
N SER A 58 -2.66 -3.73 3.22
CA SER A 58 -3.30 -3.66 1.90
C SER A 58 -2.23 -3.59 0.82
N VAL A 59 -2.33 -4.41 -0.23
CA VAL A 59 -1.39 -4.42 -1.37
C VAL A 59 -2.07 -4.05 -2.68
N ALA A 60 -1.32 -3.45 -3.62
CA ALA A 60 -1.76 -3.18 -4.98
C ALA A 60 -0.59 -3.21 -5.98
N PHE A 61 -0.89 -3.51 -7.25
CA PHE A 61 0.09 -3.41 -8.33
C PHE A 61 0.04 -2.04 -9.01
N ASP A 62 1.19 -1.58 -9.53
CA ASP A 62 1.18 -0.57 -10.58
C ASP A 62 0.63 -1.20 -11.89
N PRO A 63 -0.24 -0.51 -12.65
CA PRO A 63 -0.79 -1.02 -13.92
C PRO A 63 0.28 -1.40 -14.96
N ARG A 64 1.48 -0.83 -14.85
CA ARG A 64 2.63 -1.11 -15.72
C ARG A 64 3.63 -2.04 -15.05
N PHE A 65 3.20 -2.85 -14.08
CA PHE A 65 4.02 -3.82 -13.34
C PHE A 65 4.94 -4.64 -14.23
N SER A 66 4.46 -5.09 -15.40
CA SER A 66 5.26 -5.86 -16.37
C SER A 66 6.49 -5.12 -16.90
N SER A 67 6.57 -3.81 -16.72
CA SER A 67 7.66 -2.94 -17.20
C SER A 67 8.43 -2.24 -16.09
N ASN A 68 7.80 -1.98 -14.94
CA ASN A 68 8.41 -1.21 -13.86
C ASN A 68 8.52 -1.99 -12.54
N SER A 69 8.04 -3.24 -12.49
CA SER A 69 8.11 -4.11 -11.31
C SER A 69 7.59 -3.48 -10.02
N THR A 70 6.73 -2.46 -10.12
CA THR A 70 6.33 -1.62 -8.99
C THR A 70 5.06 -2.15 -8.33
N VAL A 71 5.10 -2.25 -7.00
CA VAL A 71 3.97 -2.60 -6.15
C VAL A 71 3.84 -1.60 -5.01
N TYR A 72 2.65 -1.52 -4.44
CA TYR A 72 2.30 -0.62 -3.35
C TYR A 72 1.78 -1.41 -2.16
N ALA A 73 2.02 -0.86 -0.97
CA ALA A 73 1.46 -1.37 0.28
C ALA A 73 1.04 -0.21 1.19
N ALA A 74 0.06 -0.45 2.04
CA ALA A 74 -0.33 0.45 3.12
C ALA A 74 -0.67 -0.37 4.37
N SER A 75 -0.56 0.29 5.53
CA SER A 75 -0.91 -0.29 6.82
C SER A 75 -1.91 0.60 7.57
N ASP A 76 -2.84 -0.03 8.27
CA ASP A 76 -3.79 0.63 9.17
C ASP A 76 -3.20 0.96 10.56
N THR A 77 -1.93 0.64 10.80
CA THR A 77 -1.20 1.08 11.99
C THR A 77 -1.10 2.62 11.97
N PRO A 78 -1.36 3.31 13.10
CA PRO A 78 -1.07 4.73 13.23
C PRO A 78 0.35 5.08 12.78
N ASP A 79 0.53 6.26 12.18
CA ASP A 79 1.81 6.79 11.68
C ASP A 79 2.40 6.03 10.46
N SER A 80 1.67 5.04 9.92
CA SER A 80 2.06 4.34 8.70
C SER A 80 1.96 5.23 7.46
N ASP A 81 2.81 4.90 6.49
CA ASP A 81 2.86 5.57 5.18
C ASP A 81 2.05 4.78 4.13
N ILE A 82 1.93 5.36 2.93
CA ILE A 82 1.74 4.61 1.70
C ILE A 82 3.13 4.25 1.19
N TYR A 83 3.37 2.97 0.95
CA TYR A 83 4.69 2.45 0.59
C TYR A 83 4.75 2.00 -0.86
N ARG A 84 5.94 2.11 -1.44
CA ARG A 84 6.31 1.58 -2.75
C ARG A 84 7.46 0.58 -2.60
N PHE A 85 7.40 -0.49 -3.38
CA PHE A 85 8.49 -1.45 -3.54
C PHE A 85 8.68 -1.79 -5.02
N ILE A 86 9.92 -1.76 -5.48
CA ILE A 86 10.30 -2.13 -6.85
C ILE A 86 10.98 -3.49 -6.79
N ILE A 87 10.29 -4.51 -7.29
CA ILE A 87 10.78 -5.88 -7.29
C ILE A 87 12.09 -5.99 -8.08
N GLY A 88 13.12 -6.53 -7.44
CA GLY A 88 14.45 -6.69 -8.02
C GLY A 88 15.38 -5.48 -7.84
N GLU A 89 14.87 -4.35 -7.33
CA GLU A 89 15.66 -3.14 -7.09
C GLU A 89 15.62 -2.70 -5.61
N SER A 90 14.44 -2.71 -4.99
CA SER A 90 14.25 -2.27 -3.61
C SER A 90 14.77 -3.30 -2.61
N THR A 91 15.48 -2.83 -1.59
CA THR A 91 15.87 -3.62 -0.40
C THR A 91 14.90 -3.45 0.77
N ASN A 92 14.01 -2.47 0.69
CA ASN A 92 13.02 -2.15 1.72
C ASN A 92 11.83 -1.42 1.09
N TRP A 93 10.68 -1.44 1.78
CA TRP A 93 9.54 -0.59 1.43
C TRP A 93 9.90 0.88 1.65
N GLN A 94 9.64 1.71 0.63
CA GLN A 94 9.88 3.15 0.67
C GLN A 94 8.57 3.87 0.88
N GLY A 95 8.45 4.65 1.97
CA GLY A 95 7.32 5.56 2.16
C GLY A 95 7.29 6.63 1.07
N ILE A 96 6.12 6.85 0.48
CA ILE A 96 5.93 7.77 -0.66
C ILE A 96 4.98 8.92 -0.36
N ASP A 97 4.28 8.93 0.78
CA ASP A 97 3.46 10.04 1.23
C ASP A 97 4.01 10.67 2.53
N ALA A 98 4.91 11.63 2.34
CA ALA A 98 5.47 12.41 3.43
C ALA A 98 4.48 13.45 4.02
N THR A 99 3.26 13.58 3.46
CA THR A 99 2.28 14.59 3.87
C THR A 99 1.30 14.09 4.91
N LEU A 100 1.22 12.77 5.13
CA LEU A 100 0.36 12.16 6.14
C LEU A 100 0.70 12.66 7.55
N PRO A 101 -0.30 13.03 8.37
CA PRO A 101 -0.09 13.36 9.77
C PRO A 101 0.52 12.23 10.61
N ARG A 102 1.52 12.59 11.42
CA ARG A 102 2.28 11.67 12.29
C ARG A 102 2.49 12.22 13.69
N ASP A 103 2.92 11.34 14.60
CA ASP A 103 3.37 11.62 15.96
C ASP A 103 2.31 12.29 16.85
N ARG A 104 1.04 11.90 16.69
CA ARG A 104 -0.09 12.49 17.42
C ARG A 104 -1.29 11.52 17.54
N PRO A 105 -2.27 11.78 18.44
CA PRO A 105 -3.38 10.86 18.69
C PRO A 105 -4.23 10.52 17.46
N GLU A 106 -4.37 11.46 16.53
CA GLU A 106 -5.09 11.32 15.27
C GLU A 106 -4.08 11.28 14.11
N ALA A 107 -3.16 10.31 14.18
CA ALA A 107 -2.29 9.99 13.06
C ALA A 107 -3.06 9.26 11.96
N SER A 108 -2.56 9.35 10.73
CA SER A 108 -3.15 8.64 9.60
C SER A 108 -3.10 7.12 9.76
N LYS A 109 -4.13 6.47 9.23
CA LYS A 109 -4.29 5.00 9.21
C LYS A 109 -4.82 4.61 7.86
N VAL A 110 -3.95 4.12 6.98
CA VAL A 110 -4.31 3.86 5.58
C VAL A 110 -4.79 2.43 5.43
N VAL A 111 -6.09 2.26 5.18
CA VAL A 111 -6.77 0.95 5.27
C VAL A 111 -6.73 0.17 3.97
N GLN A 112 -7.00 0.83 2.84
CA GLN A 112 -7.12 0.16 1.54
C GLN A 112 -6.46 0.99 0.45
N LEU A 113 -5.77 0.30 -0.46
CA LEU A 113 -5.22 0.87 -1.69
C LEU A 113 -5.98 0.36 -2.91
N VAL A 114 -6.23 1.27 -3.86
CA VAL A 114 -6.62 0.91 -5.24
C VAL A 114 -5.83 1.76 -6.22
N VAL A 115 -5.41 1.17 -7.33
CA VAL A 115 -4.72 1.89 -8.41
C VAL A 115 -5.53 1.74 -9.68
N SER A 116 -5.90 2.86 -10.30
CA SER A 116 -6.61 2.87 -11.57
C SER A 116 -5.70 2.48 -12.73
N VAL A 117 -6.30 2.10 -13.85
CA VAL A 117 -5.59 1.65 -15.06
C VAL A 117 -4.60 2.68 -15.64
N ASP A 118 -4.79 3.96 -15.35
CA ASP A 118 -3.90 5.05 -15.78
C ASP A 118 -2.77 5.34 -14.77
N GLY A 119 -2.72 4.61 -13.65
CA GLY A 119 -1.68 4.73 -12.63
C GLY A 119 -2.02 5.70 -11.49
N THR A 120 -3.26 6.20 -11.40
CA THR A 120 -3.67 7.00 -10.24
C THR A 120 -3.94 6.10 -9.03
N LEU A 121 -3.24 6.35 -7.91
CA LEU A 121 -3.45 5.65 -6.65
C LEU A 121 -4.47 6.41 -5.79
N TYR A 122 -5.39 5.66 -5.19
CA TYR A 122 -6.33 6.12 -4.19
C TYR A 122 -6.17 5.26 -2.93
N ALA A 123 -6.24 5.91 -1.77
CA ALA A 123 -6.14 5.24 -0.49
C ALA A 123 -7.21 5.76 0.49
N THR A 124 -7.86 4.88 1.24
CA THR A 124 -8.76 5.31 2.32
C THR A 124 -7.99 5.51 3.61
N ASN A 125 -8.24 6.60 4.32
CA ASN A 125 -7.60 6.95 5.58
C ASN A 125 -8.66 7.00 6.69
N SER A 126 -8.59 6.06 7.64
CA SER A 126 -9.56 5.96 8.74
C SER A 126 -9.29 6.91 9.90
N GLN A 127 -8.32 7.81 9.75
CA GLN A 127 -8.23 8.99 10.61
C GLN A 127 -9.52 9.81 10.46
N PRO A 128 -10.14 10.27 11.56
CA PRO A 128 -11.30 11.13 11.49
C PRO A 128 -11.04 12.34 10.60
N VAL A 129 -12.00 12.67 9.73
CA VAL A 129 -11.89 13.84 8.85
C VAL A 129 -11.76 15.11 9.69
N ASP A 130 -10.73 15.90 9.38
CA ASP A 130 -10.60 17.29 9.83
C ASP A 130 -10.50 18.16 8.57
N THR A 131 -11.60 18.81 8.22
CA THR A 131 -11.67 19.64 7.01
C THR A 131 -10.83 20.91 7.11
N ALA A 132 -10.56 21.40 8.32
CA ALA A 132 -9.75 22.60 8.54
C ALA A 132 -8.26 22.32 8.30
N ASN A 133 -7.79 21.15 8.76
CA ASN A 133 -6.41 20.72 8.59
C ASN A 133 -6.17 19.90 7.30
N LYS A 134 -7.25 19.51 6.61
CA LYS A 134 -7.24 18.65 5.40
C LYS A 134 -6.67 17.26 5.69
N GLU A 135 -7.27 16.58 6.65
CA GLU A 135 -6.79 15.29 7.12
C GLU A 135 -7.93 14.26 7.13
N GLY A 136 -7.58 12.97 7.07
CA GLY A 136 -8.53 11.87 6.97
C GLY A 136 -9.19 11.74 5.60
N GLY A 137 -10.23 10.91 5.52
CA GLY A 137 -10.98 10.71 4.28
C GLY A 137 -10.22 9.85 3.28
N MET A 138 -9.73 10.44 2.19
CA MET A 138 -9.07 9.70 1.10
C MET A 138 -7.83 10.41 0.59
N GLU A 139 -6.75 9.68 0.41
CA GLU A 139 -5.52 10.15 -0.22
C GLU A 139 -5.53 9.81 -1.71
N ARG A 140 -5.03 10.73 -2.54
CA ARG A 140 -4.92 10.52 -3.99
C ARG A 140 -3.55 10.93 -4.49
N CYS A 141 -2.92 10.06 -5.28
CA CYS A 141 -1.67 10.35 -5.99
C CYS A 141 -1.78 10.06 -7.49
N LEU A 142 -1.48 11.05 -8.32
CA LEU A 142 -1.56 10.93 -9.79
C LEU A 142 -0.32 10.25 -10.41
N ASN A 143 0.77 10.12 -9.65
CA ASN A 143 2.07 9.67 -10.15
C ASN A 143 2.85 8.80 -9.14
N PRO A 144 2.24 7.78 -8.50
CA PRO A 144 2.81 7.03 -7.38
C PRO A 144 4.13 6.30 -7.73
N SER A 145 4.35 5.97 -9.01
CA SER A 145 5.59 5.35 -9.50
C SER A 145 6.73 6.36 -9.78
N TYR A 146 6.50 7.66 -9.62
CA TYR A 146 7.50 8.68 -9.94
C TYR A 146 8.64 8.67 -8.91
N SER A 147 9.86 8.49 -9.39
CA SER A 147 11.04 8.24 -8.53
C SER A 147 11.51 9.47 -7.76
N LEU A 148 11.29 10.68 -8.29
CA LEU A 148 11.71 11.93 -7.64
C LEU A 148 10.74 12.44 -6.56
N GLY A 149 9.67 11.69 -6.29
CA GLY A 149 8.68 12.03 -5.28
C GLY A 149 7.28 12.17 -5.88
N PRO A 150 6.37 11.23 -5.60
CA PRO A 150 4.97 11.40 -5.97
C PRO A 150 4.33 12.58 -5.23
N THR A 151 3.26 13.12 -5.80
CA THR A 151 2.48 14.19 -5.17
C THR A 151 1.14 13.64 -4.73
N PHE A 152 0.81 13.86 -3.45
CA PHE A 152 -0.43 13.44 -2.84
C PHE A 152 -1.36 14.64 -2.60
N GLU A 153 -2.66 14.37 -2.64
CA GLU A 153 -3.73 15.25 -2.19
C GLU A 153 -4.63 14.49 -1.24
N THR A 154 -4.87 15.04 -0.05
CA THR A 154 -5.94 14.61 0.85
C THR A 154 -7.29 15.18 0.41
N VAL A 155 -8.26 14.30 0.19
CA VAL A 155 -9.58 14.58 -0.34
C VAL A 155 -10.62 14.38 0.75
N THR A 156 -11.02 15.50 1.37
CA THR A 156 -12.09 15.56 2.38
C THR A 156 -13.41 16.12 1.84
N ARG A 157 -13.43 16.54 0.56
CA ARG A 157 -14.59 17.23 -0.04
C ARG A 157 -15.83 16.34 -0.02
N GLY A 158 -16.89 16.83 0.61
CA GLY A 158 -18.17 16.12 0.73
C GLY A 158 -18.25 15.17 1.93
N LEU A 159 -17.23 15.16 2.79
CA LEU A 159 -17.25 14.49 4.10
C LEU A 159 -17.38 15.53 5.20
N ASP A 160 -18.15 15.20 6.24
CA ASP A 160 -18.27 16.01 7.45
C ASP A 160 -17.09 15.71 8.40
N ASP A 161 -16.73 16.68 9.25
CA ASP A 161 -15.72 16.48 10.29
C ASP A 161 -16.09 15.27 11.17
N GLY A 162 -15.12 14.40 11.45
CA GLY A 162 -15.29 13.18 12.23
C GLY A 162 -15.73 11.94 11.44
N ALA A 163 -15.95 12.03 10.12
CA ALA A 163 -16.16 10.85 9.28
C ALA A 163 -14.92 9.95 9.26
N THR A 164 -15.11 8.63 9.20
CA THR A 164 -14.05 7.59 9.18
C THR A 164 -14.36 6.49 8.18
#